data_AF-A0A2H9N3P6-F1
#
_entry.id   AF-A0A2H9N3P6-F1
#
_cell.length_a   1.000
_cell.length_b   1.000
_cell.length_c   1.000
_cell.angle_alpha   90.00
_cell.angle_beta   90.00
_cell.angle_gamma   90.00
#
_symmetry.space_group_name_H-M   'P 1'
#
loop_
_entity.id
_entity.type
_entity.pdbx_description
1 polymer ?
#
loop_
_entity_poly.entity_id
_entity_poly.type
_entity_poly.pdbx_seq_one_letter_code
_entity_poly.pdbx_strand_id
1 'polypeptide(L)'
;MKRVILVALVIVFAGVLFAGCKSSQPTEQPVNITINGSTTVFPIAQKEAEVYMNKHLNVNISVEGTGSGNGIAALIDGTTDIADSSREIKQGE
;
A
#
# COMPACT_ATOMS: atom_id res chain seq x y z
N MET A 1 -4.66 57.42 -6.47
CA MET A 1 -4.92 56.42 -7.53
C MET A 1 -3.69 55.56 -7.84
N LYS A 2 -2.55 56.12 -8.25
CA LYS A 2 -1.32 55.35 -8.59
C LYS A 2 -0.76 54.49 -7.44
N ARG A 3 -0.79 55.00 -6.20
CA ARG A 3 -0.31 54.26 -5.00
C ARG A 3 -1.25 53.13 -4.56
N VAL A 4 -2.55 53.26 -4.83
CA VAL A 4 -3.55 52.24 -4.47
C VAL A 4 -3.48 51.06 -5.44
N ILE A 5 -3.25 51.34 -6.73
CA ILE A 5 -3.03 50.33 -7.77
C ILE A 5 -1.75 49.53 -7.50
N LEU A 6 -0.68 50.20 -7.06
CA LEU A 6 0.59 49.54 -6.74
C LEU A 6 0.44 48.57 -5.54
N VAL A 7 -0.27 48.99 -4.49
CA VAL A 7 -0.51 48.16 -3.31
C VAL A 7 -1.40 46.95 -3.63
N ALA A 8 -2.44 47.13 -4.46
CA ALA A 8 -3.29 46.04 -4.91
C ALA A 8 -2.51 44.99 -5.73
N LEU A 9 -1.59 45.41 -6.59
CA LEU A 9 -0.74 44.52 -7.38
C LEU A 9 0.23 43.69 -6.52
N VAL A 10 0.81 44.28 -5.48
CA VAL A 10 1.71 43.58 -4.55
C VAL A 10 0.97 42.54 -3.72
N ILE A 11 -0.27 42.83 -3.28
CA ILE A 11 -1.09 41.88 -2.53
C ILE A 11 -1.50 40.68 -3.40
N VAL A 12 -1.84 40.92 -4.67
CA VAL A 12 -2.16 39.84 -5.63
C VAL A 12 -0.92 38.98 -5.90
N PHE A 13 0.26 39.59 -6.07
CA PHE A 13 1.50 38.85 -6.31
C PHE A 13 1.95 38.01 -5.09
N ALA A 14 1.75 38.53 -3.87
CA ALA A 14 2.01 37.79 -2.63
C ALA A 14 1.04 36.61 -2.42
N GLY A 15 -0.23 36.75 -2.84
CA GLY A 15 -1.22 35.67 -2.80
C GLY A 15 -0.90 34.51 -3.75
N VAL A 16 -0.32 34.79 -4.91
CA VAL A 16 0.09 33.77 -5.89
C VAL A 16 1.32 32.99 -5.40
N LEU A 17 2.23 33.63 -4.67
CA LEU A 17 3.41 32.97 -4.09
C LEU A 17 3.04 32.03 -2.92
N PHE A 18 1.97 32.31 -2.16
CA PHE A 18 1.51 31.45 -1.07
C PHE A 18 0.69 30.24 -1.52
N ALA A 19 0.11 30.26 -2.73
CA ALA A 19 -0.64 29.12 -3.29
C ALA A 19 0.28 28.02 -3.89
N GLY A 20 1.58 28.29 -4.04
CA GLY A 20 2.54 27.40 -4.69
C GLY A 20 3.19 26.33 -3.80
N CYS A 21 3.15 26.49 -2.47
CA CYS A 21 3.66 25.49 -1.53
C CYS A 21 2.54 24.54 -1.09
N LYS A 22 2.01 23.74 -2.01
CA LYS A 22 1.52 22.42 -1.61
C LYS A 22 2.76 21.58 -1.38
N SER A 23 3.16 21.48 -0.12
CA SER A 23 4.14 20.50 0.36
C SER A 23 3.90 19.18 -0.36
N SER A 24 4.79 18.86 -1.28
CA SER A 24 4.88 17.54 -1.91
C SER A 24 5.23 16.56 -0.79
N GLN A 25 4.22 16.06 -0.10
CA GLN A 25 4.38 14.79 0.61
C GLN A 25 4.84 13.79 -0.45
N PRO A 26 5.91 13.03 -0.21
CA PRO A 26 6.23 11.91 -1.07
C PRO A 26 5.01 10.99 -1.05
N THR A 27 4.24 11.02 -2.13
CA THR A 27 3.21 10.03 -2.42
C THR A 27 3.95 8.76 -2.74
N GLU A 28 4.42 8.03 -1.72
CA GLU A 28 4.79 6.64 -1.89
C GLU A 28 3.56 5.93 -2.47
N GLN A 29 3.75 5.34 -3.65
CA GLN A 29 2.71 4.57 -4.31
C GLN A 29 2.22 3.48 -3.33
N PRO A 30 0.90 3.29 -3.19
CA PRO A 30 0.39 2.24 -2.33
C PRO A 30 0.89 0.88 -2.81
N VAL A 31 1.50 0.12 -1.91
CA VAL A 31 2.00 -1.24 -2.17
C VAL A 31 0.89 -2.22 -1.83
N ASN A 32 0.46 -3.01 -2.80
CA ASN A 32 -0.51 -4.08 -2.60
C ASN A 32 0.23 -5.42 -2.51
N ILE A 33 -0.10 -6.24 -1.51
CA ILE A 33 0.44 -7.58 -1.31
C ILE A 33 -0.75 -8.54 -1.19
N THR A 34 -0.68 -9.65 -1.90
CA THR A 34 -1.65 -10.75 -1.83
C THR A 34 -0.98 -11.98 -1.23
N ILE A 35 -1.63 -12.57 -0.23
CA ILE A 35 -1.17 -13.77 0.46
C ILE A 35 -2.23 -14.84 0.30
N ASN A 36 -1.85 -16.04 -0.14
CA ASN A 36 -2.76 -17.16 -0.28
C ASN A 36 -2.15 -18.45 0.27
N GLY A 37 -2.92 -19.31 0.93
CA GLY A 37 -2.49 -20.67 1.22
C GLY A 37 -3.11 -21.28 2.46
N SER A 38 -2.27 -21.83 3.33
CA SER A 38 -2.67 -22.71 4.43
C SER A 38 -3.81 -22.15 5.29
N THR A 39 -4.90 -22.91 5.39
CA THR A 39 -6.01 -22.62 6.30
C THR A 39 -5.60 -22.68 7.77
N THR A 40 -4.52 -23.40 8.09
CA THR A 40 -3.96 -23.45 9.46
C THR A 40 -3.19 -22.18 9.81
N VAL A 41 -2.51 -21.58 8.83
CA VAL A 41 -1.72 -20.34 9.01
C VAL A 41 -2.59 -19.09 8.85
N PHE A 42 -3.70 -19.20 8.11
CA PHE A 42 -4.61 -18.08 7.82
C PHE A 42 -4.96 -17.17 9.01
N PRO A 43 -5.36 -17.68 10.20
CA PRO A 43 -5.75 -16.80 11.31
C PRO A 43 -4.60 -15.93 11.84
N ILE A 44 -3.36 -16.46 11.84
CA ILE A 44 -2.19 -15.72 12.30
C ILE A 44 -1.68 -14.76 11.22
N ALA A 45 -1.66 -15.18 9.95
CA ALA A 45 -1.30 -14.33 8.83
C ALA A 45 -2.24 -13.13 8.69
N GLN A 46 -3.55 -13.34 8.85
CA GLN A 46 -4.53 -12.26 8.84
C GLN A 46 -4.27 -11.26 9.97
N LYS A 47 -3.91 -11.74 11.17
CA LYS A 47 -3.63 -10.87 12.31
C LYS A 47 -2.36 -10.06 12.13
N GLU A 48 -1.31 -10.69 11.60
CA GLU A 48 -0.06 -10.00 11.26
C GLU A 48 -0.27 -8.95 10.16
N ALA A 49 -1.07 -9.27 9.13
CA ALA A 49 -1.42 -8.32 8.07
C ALA A 49 -2.10 -7.06 8.63
N GLU A 50 -3.06 -7.20 9.55
CA GLU A 50 -3.68 -6.05 10.22
C GLU A 50 -2.66 -5.19 10.98
N VAL A 51 -1.79 -5.83 11.77
CA VAL A 51 -0.78 -5.12 12.57
C VAL A 51 0.23 -4.42 11.68
N TYR A 52 0.63 -5.04 10.57
CA TYR A 52 1.55 -4.48 9.60
C TYR A 52 0.95 -3.27 8.88
N MET A 53 -0.27 -3.38 8.36
CA MET A 53 -0.96 -2.26 7.71
C MET A 53 -1.18 -1.07 8.65
N ASN A 54 -1.41 -1.31 9.95
CA ASN A 54 -1.50 -0.25 10.96
C ASN A 54 -0.17 0.50 11.17
N LYS A 55 0.98 -0.17 10.95
CA LYS A 55 2.32 0.44 11.05
C LYS A 55 2.81 1.04 9.73
N HIS A 56 2.27 0.57 8.61
CA HIS A 56 2.67 0.91 7.26
C HIS A 56 1.45 1.36 6.45
N LEU A 57 1.07 2.64 6.60
CA LEU A 57 -0.16 3.20 6.02
C LEU A 57 -0.21 3.18 4.49
N ASN A 58 0.94 3.01 3.82
CA ASN A 58 1.05 2.88 2.37
C ASN A 58 1.01 1.43 1.88
N VAL A 59 0.80 0.45 2.77
CA VAL A 59 0.74 -0.97 2.41
C VAL A 59 -0.66 -1.52 2.63
N ASN A 60 -1.15 -2.28 1.66
CA ASN A 60 -2.43 -2.96 1.70
C ASN A 60 -2.22 -4.46 1.46
N ILE A 61 -2.68 -5.29 2.39
CA ILE A 61 -2.44 -6.74 2.39
C ILE A 61 -3.78 -7.47 2.35
N SER A 62 -3.96 -8.35 1.37
CA SER A 62 -5.07 -9.30 1.30
C SER A 62 -4.58 -10.70 1.66
N VAL A 63 -5.34 -11.43 2.48
CA VAL A 63 -4.98 -12.78 2.93
C VAL A 63 -6.14 -13.74 2.64
N GLU A 64 -5.83 -14.89 2.03
CA GLU A 64 -6.80 -15.93 1.68
C GLU A 64 -6.36 -17.31 2.19
N GLY A 65 -7.25 -18.03 2.86
CA GLY A 65 -7.00 -19.38 3.36
C GLY A 65 -7.59 -20.46 2.44
N THR A 66 -6.93 -20.78 1.32
CA THR A 66 -7.42 -21.77 0.35
C THR A 66 -6.81 -23.17 0.48
N GLY A 67 -5.81 -23.34 1.36
CA GLY A 67 -5.00 -24.55 1.56
C GLY A 67 -3.59 -24.43 0.97
N SER A 68 -2.58 -25.08 1.58
CA SER A 68 -1.18 -24.80 1.20
C SER A 68 -0.82 -25.19 -0.24
N GLY A 69 -1.44 -26.24 -0.79
CA GLY A 69 -1.19 -26.62 -2.20
C GLY A 69 -1.71 -25.56 -3.17
N ASN A 70 -2.91 -25.03 -2.90
CA ASN A 70 -3.50 -23.96 -3.70
C ASN A 70 -2.68 -22.67 -3.60
N GLY A 71 -2.17 -22.32 -2.41
CA GLY A 71 -1.28 -21.17 -2.24
C GLY A 71 0.04 -21.32 -3.00
N ILE A 72 0.67 -22.51 -2.94
CA ILE A 72 1.89 -22.81 -3.68
C ILE A 72 1.64 -22.74 -5.20
N ALA A 73 0.56 -23.35 -5.69
CA ALA A 73 0.18 -23.29 -7.09
C ALA A 73 -0.08 -21.83 -7.54
N ALA A 74 -0.81 -21.05 -6.74
CA ALA A 74 -1.07 -19.64 -7.00
C ALA A 74 0.22 -18.81 -7.11
N LEU A 75 1.24 -19.15 -6.31
CA LEU A 75 2.55 -18.50 -6.33
C LEU A 75 3.34 -18.89 -7.60
N ILE A 76 3.31 -20.17 -7.99
CA ILE A 76 3.92 -20.65 -9.23
C ILE A 76 3.28 -19.98 -10.45
N ASP A 77 1.95 -19.84 -10.43
CA ASP A 77 1.16 -19.19 -11.48
C ASP A 77 1.28 -17.65 -11.47
N GLY A 78 1.93 -17.07 -10.45
CA GLY A 78 2.12 -15.62 -10.31
C GLY A 78 0.84 -14.84 -9.98
N THR A 79 -0.16 -15.51 -9.41
CA THR A 79 -1.45 -14.91 -9.00
C THR A 79 -1.49 -14.47 -7.55
N THR A 80 -0.48 -14.83 -6.75
CA THR A 80 -0.26 -14.34 -5.39
C THR A 80 1.19 -13.97 -5.17
N ASP A 81 1.46 -13.03 -4.25
CA ASP A 81 2.82 -12.60 -3.92
C ASP A 81 3.49 -13.51 -2.88
N ILE A 82 2.70 -14.08 -1.96
CA ILE A 82 3.18 -14.92 -0.86
C ILE A 82 2.29 -16.15 -0.71
N ALA A 83 2.91 -17.33 -0.64
CA ALA A 83 2.23 -18.59 -0.36
C ALA A 83 2.42 -19.03 1.10
N ASP A 84 1.34 -19.05 1.89
CA ASP A 84 1.37 -19.62 3.23
C ASP A 84 1.31 -21.15 3.17
N SER A 85 2.22 -21.82 3.89
CA SER A 85 2.21 -23.28 3.96
C SER A 85 2.48 -23.83 5.35
N SER A 86 1.61 -24.74 5.79
CA SER A 86 1.80 -25.55 7.00
C SER A 86 2.65 -26.81 6.78
N ARG A 87 3.22 -26.98 5.57
CA ARG A 87 4.09 -28.11 5.21
C ARG A 87 5.16 -27.69 4.19
N GLU A 88 6.13 -28.56 3.95
CA GLU A 88 7.11 -28.36 2.90
C GLU A 88 6.50 -28.52 1.49
N ILE A 89 7.09 -27.82 0.52
CA ILE A 89 6.76 -27.96 -0.91
C ILE A 89 7.19 -29.35 -1.40
N LYS A 90 6.33 -30.02 -2.16
CA LYS A 90 6.66 -31.32 -2.76
C LYS A 90 7.22 -31.09 -4.17
N GLN A 91 7.98 -32.05 -4.66
CA GLN A 91 8.54 -31.99 -6.02
C GLN A 91 7.48 -31.97 -7.13
N GLY A 92 6.26 -32.42 -6.85
CA GLY A 92 5.15 -32.47 -7.80
C GLY A 92 4.06 -31.42 -7.56
N GLU A 93 4.32 -30.41 -6.72
CA GLU A 93 3.54 -29.17 -6.76
C GLU A 93 3.95 -28.37 -8.01
#